data_AF-A0A015LUE2-F1
#
_entry.id   AF-A0A015LUE2-F1
#
_cell.length_a   1.000
_cell.length_b   1.000
_cell.length_c   1.000
_cell.angle_alpha   90.00
_cell.angle_beta   90.00
_cell.angle_gamma   90.00
#
_symmetry.space_group_name_H-M   'P 1'
#
loop_
_entity.id
_entity.type
_entity.pdbx_description
1 polymer ?
#
loop_
_entity_poly.entity_id
_entity_poly.type
_entity_poly.pdbx_seq_one_letter_code
_entity_poly.pdbx_strand_id
1 'polypeptide(L)' 'MTKPKNAQQFGENLNPNNAPICGMCVKITGPKGIVKVKIMDKCPICKFGDIDLSPAAFNVIGDESQGRILIRWEGC' A
#
# COMPACT_ATOMS: atom_id res chain seq x y z
N MET A 1 -3.59 8.33 1.51
CA MET A 1 -3.54 7.27 2.53
C MET A 1 -3.19 5.96 1.83
N THR A 2 -2.28 5.17 2.40
CA THR A 2 -1.87 3.89 1.83
C THR A 2 -2.40 2.75 2.67
N LYS A 3 -3.05 1.79 2.02
CA LYS A 3 -3.61 0.61 2.67
C LYS A 3 -2.97 -0.69 2.14
N PRO A 4 -2.16 -1.42 2.91
CA PRO A 4 -1.81 -2.81 2.58
C PRO A 4 -3.07 -3.68 2.63
N LYS A 5 -3.12 -4.68 1.75
CA LYS A 5 -4.38 -5.31 1.33
C LYS A 5 -4.61 -6.73 1.84
N ASN A 6 -4.04 -7.18 2.96
CA ASN A 6 -4.76 -8.19 3.73
C ASN A 6 -4.53 -8.09 5.25
N ALA A 7 -5.53 -8.54 6.01
CA ALA A 7 -5.49 -8.58 7.47
C ALA A 7 -4.29 -9.38 8.01
N GLN A 8 -3.80 -10.34 7.22
CA GLN A 8 -2.67 -11.20 7.57
C GLN A 8 -1.32 -10.46 7.53
N GLN A 9 -1.12 -9.56 6.56
CA GLN A 9 0.06 -8.70 6.41
C GLN A 9 -0.05 -7.45 7.29
N PHE A 10 -1.28 -7.01 7.58
CA PHE A 10 -1.53 -5.98 8.59
C PHE A 10 -1.28 -6.50 10.02
N GLY A 11 -1.34 -7.83 10.20
CA GLY A 11 -1.18 -8.52 11.47
C GLY A 11 -2.53 -8.85 12.10
N GLU A 12 -2.64 -10.02 12.70
CA GLU A 12 -3.86 -10.53 13.37
C GLU A 12 -4.14 -9.84 14.72
N ASN A 13 -3.60 -8.63 14.94
CA ASN A 13 -3.83 -7.91 16.17
C ASN A 13 -5.30 -7.49 16.28
N LEU A 14 -5.92 -7.83 17.42
CA LEU A 14 -7.30 -7.46 17.75
C LEU A 14 -7.51 -5.94 17.71
N ASN A 15 -6.45 -5.15 17.92
CA ASN A 15 -6.45 -3.71 17.73
C ASN A 15 -5.66 -3.33 16.46
N PRO A 16 -6.32 -2.86 15.38
CA PRO A 16 -5.67 -2.46 14.13
C PRO A 16 -4.72 -1.25 14.29
N ASN A 17 -4.85 -0.46 15.37
CA ASN A 17 -3.91 0.63 15.64
C ASN A 17 -2.54 0.11 16.11
N ASN A 18 -2.47 -1.12 16.64
CA ASN A 18 -1.24 -1.77 17.09
C ASN A 18 -0.70 -2.78 16.06
N ALA A 19 -1.20 -2.75 14.82
CA ALA A 19 -0.64 -3.52 13.73
C ALA A 19 0.85 -3.19 13.56
N PRO A 20 1.78 -4.17 13.56
CA PRO A 20 3.21 -3.90 13.45
C PRO A 20 3.57 -3.13 12.18
N ILE A 21 2.80 -3.34 11.11
CA ILE A 21 3.01 -2.68 9.82
C ILE A 21 2.43 -1.26 9.75
N CYS A 22 1.57 -0.87 10.70
CA CYS A 22 1.02 0.48 10.75
C CYS A 22 2.15 1.49 11.03
N GLY A 23 2.21 2.56 10.27
CA GLY A 23 3.28 3.56 10.31
C GLY A 23 4.57 3.15 9.58
N MET A 24 4.71 1.90 9.13
CA MET A 24 5.89 1.48 8.36
C MET A 24 5.97 2.23 7.03
N CYS A 25 7.20 2.59 6.67
CA CYS A 25 7.52 3.18 5.38
C CYS A 25 7.72 2.07 4.35
N VAL A 26 7.08 2.21 3.19
CA VAL A 26 7.29 1.35 2.04
C VAL A 26 7.65 2.18 0.82
N LYS A 27 8.63 1.69 0.07
CA LYS A 27 9.02 2.21 -1.23
C LYS A 27 8.33 1.39 -2.30
N ILE A 28 7.56 2.05 -3.16
CA ILE A 28 6.78 1.42 -4.22
C ILE A 28 7.37 1.86 -5.56
N THR A 29 7.69 0.88 -6.41
CA THR A 29 8.16 1.07 -7.77
C THR A 29 7.07 0.62 -8.73
N GLY A 30 6.62 1.53 -9.59
CA GLY A 30 5.69 1.24 -10.67
C GLY A 30 6.25 1.66 -12.03
N PRO A 31 5.47 1.52 -13.10
CA PRO A 31 5.92 1.76 -14.48
C PRO A 31 6.45 3.18 -14.74
N LYS A 32 5.91 4.20 -14.06
CA LYS A 32 6.29 5.60 -14.29
C LYS A 32 7.31 6.13 -13.28
N GLY A 33 7.55 5.44 -12.17
CA GLY A 33 8.44 5.96 -11.14
C GLY A 33 8.36 5.24 -9.80
N ILE A 34 8.88 5.92 -8.78
CA ILE A 34 9.01 5.41 -7.41
C ILE A 34 8.38 6.40 -6.44
N VAL A 35 7.58 5.90 -5.50
CA VAL A 35 7.01 6.71 -4.42
C VAL A 35 7.28 6.05 -3.06
N LYS A 36 7.59 6.85 -2.05
CA LYS A 36 7.66 6.39 -0.65
C LYS A 36 6.39 6.79 0.06
N VAL A 37 5.75 5.84 0.73
CA VAL A 37 4.50 6.06 1.45
C VAL A 37 4.55 5.39 2.82
N LYS A 38 3.74 5.87 3.76
CA LYS A 38 3.51 5.20 5.03
C LYS A 38 2.22 4.42 4.97
N ILE A 39 2.24 3.22 5.53
CA ILE A 39 1.05 2.39 5.72
C ILE A 39 0.24 2.98 6.88
N MET A 40 -1.00 3.38 6.62
CA MET A 40 -1.80 4.13 7.60
C MET A 40 -3.19 3.52 7.85
N ASP A 41 -3.63 2.57 7.03
CA ASP A 41 -4.95 1.98 7.16
C ASP A 41 -4.96 0.56 6.55
N LYS A 42 -5.99 -0.23 6.82
CA LYS A 42 -6.18 -1.58 6.26
C LYS A 42 -7.17 -1.55 5.10
N CYS A 43 -7.01 -2.42 4.13
CA CYS A 43 -8.07 -2.72 3.16
C CYS A 43 -8.50 -4.19 3.33
N PRO A 44 -9.72 -4.45 3.82
CA PRO A 44 -10.20 -5.82 4.04
C PRO A 44 -10.60 -6.57 2.77
N ILE A 45 -11.03 -5.85 1.73
CA ILE A 45 -11.69 -6.42 0.54
C ILE A 45 -10.74 -6.82 -0.58
N CYS A 46 -9.44 -6.78 -0.34
CA CYS A 46 -8.48 -6.74 -1.40
C CYS A 46 -7.47 -7.86 -1.33
N LYS A 47 -6.82 -8.13 -2.47
CA LYS A 47 -6.11 -9.39 -2.68
C LYS A 47 -4.73 -9.31 -2.05
N PHE A 48 -4.22 -10.48 -1.65
CA PHE A 48 -2.85 -10.61 -1.16
C PHE A 48 -1.86 -10.00 -2.15
N GLY A 49 -0.95 -9.16 -1.66
CA GLY A 49 0.06 -8.47 -2.48
C GLY A 49 -0.38 -7.14 -3.09
N ASP A 50 -1.67 -6.79 -3.08
CA ASP A 50 -2.13 -5.47 -3.53
C ASP A 50 -1.75 -4.36 -2.51
N ILE A 51 -1.58 -3.12 -2.97
CA ILE A 51 -1.55 -1.91 -2.13
C ILE A 51 -2.56 -0.91 -2.68
N ASP A 52 -3.43 -0.37 -1.81
CA ASP A 52 -4.26 0.78 -2.16
C ASP A 52 -3.49 2.08 -1.92
N LEU A 53 -3.41 2.92 -2.95
CA LEU A 53 -2.75 4.21 -2.88
C LEU A 53 -3.78 5.32 -3.00
N SER A 54 -3.53 6.44 -2.31
CA SER A 54 -4.24 7.67 -2.65
C SER A 54 -3.92 8.07 -4.10
N PRO A 55 -4.86 8.74 -4.80
CA PRO A 55 -4.67 9.23 -6.16
C PRO A 55 -3.33 9.94 -6.36
N ALA A 56 -2.96 10.85 -5.45
CA ALA A 56 -1.69 11.57 -5.48
C ALA A 56 -0.44 10.66 -5.49
N ALA A 57 -0.46 9.53 -4.77
CA ALA A 57 0.66 8.59 -4.75
C ALA A 57 0.64 7.67 -5.98
N PHE A 58 -0.55 7.30 -6.46
CA PHE A 58 -0.72 6.49 -7.66
C PHE A 58 -0.20 7.23 -8.90
N ASN A 59 -0.51 8.52 -9.05
CA ASN A 59 -0.09 9.35 -10.17
C ASN A 59 1.43 9.53 -10.32
N VAL A 60 2.20 9.25 -9.26
CA VAL A 60 3.67 9.25 -9.31
C VAL A 60 4.20 7.99 -10.01
N ILE A 61 3.52 6.87 -9.87
CA ILE A 61 4.00 5.55 -10.32
C ILE A 61 3.22 4.97 -11.50
N GLY A 62 2.05 5.52 -11.81
CA GLY A 62 1.13 5.04 -12.84
C GLY A 62 0.22 6.13 -13.38
N ASP A 63 -0.59 5.77 -14.37
CA ASP A 63 -1.63 6.65 -14.91
C ASP A 63 -2.99 6.27 -14.33
N GLU A 64 -3.71 7.23 -13.75
CA GLU A 64 -5.02 7.02 -13.11
C GLU A 64 -6.01 6.24 -14.00
N SER A 65 -5.94 6.43 -15.32
CA SER A 65 -6.79 5.72 -16.30
C SER A 65 -6.60 4.20 -16.31
N GLN A 66 -5.44 3.71 -15.85
CA GLN A 66 -5.15 2.28 -15.76
C GLN A 66 -5.88 1.62 -14.58
N GLY A 67 -6.19 2.39 -13.52
CA GLY A 67 -6.88 1.97 -12.30
C GLY A 67 -6.10 0.98 -11.41
N ARG A 68 -5.37 0.02 -12.00
CA ARG A 68 -4.50 -0.95 -11.34
C ARG A 68 -3.27 -1.21 -12.21
N ILE A 69 -2.12 -1.27 -11.56
CA ILE A 69 -0.84 -1.52 -12.22
C ILE A 69 -0.04 -2.53 -11.42
N LEU A 70 0.85 -3.25 -12.10
CA LEU A 70 1.85 -4.08 -11.45
C LEU A 70 2.89 -3.17 -10.78
N ILE A 71 3.20 -3.49 -9.53
CA ILE A 71 4.18 -2.77 -8.72
C ILE A 71 5.12 -3.74 -8.02
N ARG A 72 6.28 -3.23 -7.62
CA ARG A 72 7.15 -3.86 -6.62
C ARG A 72 7.20 -2.95 -5.40
N TRP A 73 7.13 -3.51 -4.20
CA TRP A 73 7.26 -2.73 -2.98
C TRP A 73 8.12 -3.43 -1.94
N GLU A 74 8.86 -2.62 -1.19
CA GLU A 74 9.83 -3.06 -0.19
C GLU A 74 9.84 -2.07 0.98
N GLY A 75 10.32 -2.51 2.14
CA GLY A 75 10.52 -1.62 3.28
C GLY A 75 11.51 -0.50 2.94
N CYS A 76 11.24 0.68 3.50
CA CYS A 76 12.32 1.62 3.79
C CYS A 76 13.06 1.09 5.03
#